data_AF-A0A6S7GCV1-F1
#
_entry.id   AF-A0A6S7GCV1-F1
#
_cell.length_a   1.000
_cell.length_b   1.000
_cell.length_c   1.000
_cell.angle_alpha   90.00
_cell.angle_beta   90.00
_cell.angle_gamma   90.00
#
_symmetry.space_group_name_H-M   'P 1'
#
loop_
_entity.id
_entity.type
_entity.pdbx_description
1 polymer ?
#
loop_
_entity_poly.entity_id
_entity_poly.type
_entity_poly.pdbx_seq_one_letter_code
_entity_poly.pdbx_strand_id
1 'polypeptide(L)'
;MASHQLRISAVDFIGEDKEIVRVAKPDILYDDLEHYHDWLATLVERVNEALQPALPGRSTKIEDPCVPEKYVLHFLASLLELTDEVVSPHSISYTCHRAVPYCVRAIRVNYRVHSLTALKNVLEVQQKVKLSPKVAFCHYEQVEDMTSYSGSTFSMKEKITRAKANATSLAYPEQIEQPLTSRIALVVSEGEGRSMREVEIIYWADLYKTTKSFKFQLRFFCPKIRATIMLFIIYYIQ
;
A
#
# COMPACT_ATOMS: atom_id res chain seq x y z
N MET A 1 -29.06 -26.95 7.12
CA MET A 1 -27.59 -27.06 6.98
C MET A 1 -26.98 -26.04 7.91
N ALA A 2 -26.24 -26.47 8.93
CA ALA A 2 -25.61 -25.57 9.88
C ALA A 2 -24.43 -24.89 9.17
N SER A 3 -24.55 -23.60 8.89
CA SER A 3 -23.42 -22.74 8.53
C SER A 3 -22.47 -22.73 9.73
N HIS A 4 -21.39 -23.49 9.66
CA HIS A 4 -20.29 -23.38 10.61
C HIS A 4 -19.54 -22.08 10.29
N GLN A 5 -20.07 -20.96 10.77
CA GLN A 5 -19.33 -19.71 10.85
C GLN A 5 -18.23 -19.88 11.90
N LEU A 6 -17.02 -20.19 11.44
CA LEU A 6 -15.81 -19.98 12.22
C LEU A 6 -15.75 -18.50 12.56
N ARG A 7 -15.93 -18.19 13.83
CA ARG A 7 -15.97 -16.82 14.34
C ARG A 7 -14.57 -16.48 14.80
N ILE A 8 -13.71 -16.00 13.90
CA ILE A 8 -12.40 -15.51 14.31
C ILE A 8 -12.57 -14.20 15.04
N SER A 9 -12.60 -14.30 16.36
CA SER A 9 -12.44 -13.19 17.27
C SER A 9 -10.94 -12.88 17.39
N ALA A 10 -10.57 -11.61 17.53
CA ALA A 10 -9.18 -11.25 17.89
C ALA A 10 -8.72 -11.93 19.20
N VAL A 11 -9.67 -12.40 20.02
CA VAL A 11 -9.43 -13.18 21.24
C VAL A 11 -8.91 -14.59 20.93
N ASP A 12 -9.24 -15.16 19.77
CA ASP A 12 -8.85 -16.53 19.41
C ASP A 12 -7.35 -16.67 19.13
N PHE A 13 -6.68 -15.54 18.85
CA PHE A 13 -5.23 -15.47 18.68
C PHE A 13 -4.49 -15.28 20.01
N ILE A 14 -5.19 -15.18 21.15
CA ILE A 14 -4.59 -14.99 22.47
C ILE A 14 -4.78 -16.30 23.25
N GLY A 15 -3.71 -17.06 23.41
CA GLY A 15 -3.71 -18.28 24.22
C GLY A 15 -3.96 -17.98 25.70
N GLU A 16 -4.19 -19.04 26.51
CA GLU A 16 -4.42 -18.92 27.96
C GLU A 16 -3.29 -18.14 28.67
N ASP A 17 -2.05 -18.27 28.17
CA ASP A 17 -0.85 -17.60 28.68
C ASP A 17 -0.61 -16.21 28.07
N LYS A 18 -1.56 -15.66 27.31
CA LYS A 18 -1.44 -14.41 26.52
C LYS A 18 -0.41 -14.46 25.39
N GLU A 19 0.10 -15.64 25.05
CA GLU A 19 0.93 -15.83 23.87
C GLU A 19 0.07 -15.74 22.60
N ILE A 20 0.68 -15.25 21.51
CA ILE A 20 0.01 -15.22 20.21
C ILE A 20 -0.03 -16.65 19.68
N VAL A 21 -1.22 -17.23 19.65
CA VAL A 21 -1.42 -18.57 19.11
C VAL A 21 -1.59 -18.48 17.61
N ARG A 22 -0.87 -19.35 16.89
CA ARG A 22 -1.07 -19.56 15.45
C ARG A 22 -2.43 -20.21 15.28
N VAL A 23 -3.39 -19.48 14.74
CA VAL A 23 -4.72 -20.02 14.43
C VAL A 23 -4.67 -20.63 13.04
N ALA A 24 -5.38 -21.75 12.84
CA ALA A 24 -5.57 -22.30 11.51
C ALA A 24 -6.13 -21.22 10.57
N LYS A 25 -5.76 -21.31 9.30
CA LYS A 25 -6.23 -20.39 8.26
C LYS A 25 -7.75 -20.23 8.36
N PRO A 26 -8.29 -19.00 8.38
CA PRO A 26 -9.72 -18.78 8.34
C PRO A 26 -10.33 -19.45 7.11
N ASP A 27 -11.17 -20.46 7.28
CA ASP A 27 -12.08 -20.94 6.22
C ASP A 27 -13.28 -19.98 6.09
N ILE A 28 -13.01 -18.67 6.04
CA ILE A 28 -14.04 -17.62 6.08
C ILE A 28 -14.07 -16.87 4.76
N LEU A 29 -14.79 -17.45 3.80
CA LEU A 29 -15.35 -16.70 2.68
C LEU A 29 -16.79 -16.38 3.05
N TYR A 30 -17.10 -15.09 3.18
CA TYR A 30 -18.47 -14.65 3.38
C TYR A 30 -19.14 -14.60 2.00
N ASP A 31 -20.19 -15.38 1.81
CA ASP A 31 -20.93 -15.42 0.54
C ASP A 31 -21.68 -14.12 0.25
N ASP A 32 -21.99 -13.31 1.28
CA ASP A 32 -22.70 -12.04 1.14
C ASP A 32 -21.97 -10.88 1.83
N LEU A 33 -21.22 -10.16 1.00
CA LEU A 33 -20.48 -8.97 1.35
C LEU A 33 -20.96 -7.78 0.52
N GLU A 34 -22.26 -7.47 0.62
CA GLU A 34 -22.83 -6.23 0.10
C GLU A 34 -21.89 -5.04 0.39
N HIS A 35 -21.58 -4.22 -0.63
CA HIS A 35 -20.66 -3.08 -0.60
C HIS A 35 -19.17 -3.33 -0.28
N TYR A 36 -18.71 -4.57 -0.11
CA TYR A 36 -17.29 -4.83 0.15
C TYR A 36 -16.38 -4.38 -1.00
N HIS A 37 -16.81 -4.60 -2.25
CA HIS A 37 -16.07 -4.13 -3.41
C HIS A 37 -16.02 -2.60 -3.50
N ASP A 38 -17.06 -1.90 -3.02
CA ASP A 38 -17.05 -0.42 -2.93
C ASP A 38 -16.02 0.05 -1.90
N TRP A 39 -15.95 -0.62 -0.75
CA TRP A 39 -14.97 -0.34 0.29
C TRP A 39 -13.54 -0.59 -0.21
N LEU A 40 -13.29 -1.71 -0.90
CA LEU A 40 -11.99 -1.98 -1.53
C LEU A 40 -11.62 -0.92 -2.57
N ALA A 41 -12.57 -0.49 -3.41
CA ALA A 41 -12.33 0.54 -4.42
C ALA A 41 -11.91 1.86 -3.75
N THR A 42 -12.61 2.24 -2.68
CA THR A 42 -12.28 3.42 -1.86
C THR A 42 -10.88 3.31 -1.26
N LEU A 43 -10.49 2.13 -0.77
CA LEU A 43 -9.12 1.90 -0.27
C LEU A 43 -8.08 2.09 -1.38
N VAL A 44 -8.33 1.55 -2.58
CA VAL A 44 -7.41 1.69 -3.73
C VAL A 44 -7.27 3.14 -4.16
N GLU A 45 -8.37 3.89 -4.23
CA GLU A 45 -8.35 5.33 -4.52
C GLU A 45 -7.47 6.08 -3.53
N ARG A 46 -7.65 5.84 -2.22
CA ARG A 46 -6.86 6.48 -1.16
C ARG A 46 -5.38 6.07 -1.19
N VAL A 47 -5.07 4.84 -1.63
CA VAL A 47 -3.67 4.42 -1.86
C VAL A 47 -3.08 5.17 -3.06
N ASN A 48 -3.82 5.31 -4.16
CA ASN A 48 -3.37 6.07 -5.33
C ASN A 48 -3.22 7.57 -5.01
N GLU A 49 -4.13 8.16 -4.23
CA GLU A 49 -4.05 9.55 -3.75
C GLU A 49 -2.83 9.81 -2.86
N ALA A 50 -2.34 8.79 -2.15
CA ALA A 50 -1.10 8.91 -1.39
C ALA A 50 0.13 9.08 -2.29
N LEU A 51 0.03 8.73 -3.57
CA LEU A 51 1.12 8.77 -4.55
C LEU A 51 1.13 10.08 -5.34
N GLN A 52 0.94 11.22 -4.67
CA GLN A 52 0.88 12.54 -5.29
C GLN A 52 2.20 13.32 -5.18
N PRO A 53 2.59 14.13 -6.20
CA PRO A 53 3.82 14.90 -6.20
C PRO A 53 3.79 16.09 -5.22
N ALA A 54 2.64 16.45 -4.66
CA ALA A 54 2.57 17.42 -3.57
C ALA A 54 2.97 16.80 -2.21
N LEU A 55 2.84 15.48 -2.04
CA LEU A 55 3.07 14.81 -0.77
C LEU A 55 4.56 14.46 -0.56
N PRO A 56 5.09 14.55 0.68
CA PRO A 56 6.44 14.12 0.98
C PRO A 56 6.57 12.59 0.88
N GLY A 57 7.73 12.09 0.46
CA GLY A 57 8.02 10.65 0.49
C GLY A 57 8.24 10.19 1.93
N ARG A 58 7.23 9.56 2.53
CA ARG A 58 7.25 9.11 3.92
C ARG A 58 6.30 7.94 4.12
N SER A 59 6.25 7.44 5.37
CA SER A 59 5.20 6.51 5.77
C SER A 59 3.84 7.20 5.69
N THR A 60 2.91 6.56 4.98
CA THR A 60 1.52 7.00 4.82
C THR A 60 0.61 6.09 5.62
N LYS A 61 -0.46 6.67 6.16
CA LYS A 61 -1.50 5.95 6.89
C LYS A 61 -2.86 6.29 6.28
N ILE A 62 -3.55 5.27 5.81
CA ILE A 62 -4.99 5.31 5.50
C ILE A 62 -5.73 4.80 6.72
N GLU A 63 -6.78 5.51 7.12
CA GLU A 63 -7.58 5.16 8.29
C GLU A 63 -9.06 5.21 7.93
N ASP A 64 -9.77 4.16 8.33
CA ASP A 64 -11.22 4.08 8.26
C ASP A 64 -11.73 3.82 9.68
N PRO A 65 -12.47 4.76 10.28
CA PRO A 65 -12.87 4.66 11.68
C PRO A 65 -13.91 3.57 11.91
N CYS A 66 -14.70 3.17 10.92
CA CYS A 66 -15.84 2.28 11.15
C CYS A 66 -16.08 1.35 9.95
N VAL A 67 -15.36 0.25 9.92
CA VAL A 67 -15.47 -0.81 8.89
C VAL A 67 -16.21 -2.00 9.47
N PRO A 68 -17.21 -2.59 8.78
CA PRO A 68 -17.81 -3.84 9.20
C PRO A 68 -16.74 -4.92 9.48
N GLU A 69 -16.85 -5.60 10.62
CA GLU A 69 -15.93 -6.68 11.03
C GLU A 69 -15.72 -7.70 9.90
N LYS A 70 -16.81 -8.11 9.24
CA LYS A 70 -16.78 -9.08 8.13
C LYS A 70 -15.87 -8.67 6.98
N TYR A 71 -15.75 -7.36 6.66
CA TYR A 71 -14.90 -6.89 5.58
C TYR A 71 -13.42 -7.03 5.94
N VAL A 72 -13.04 -6.64 7.15
CA VAL A 72 -11.65 -6.70 7.61
C VAL A 72 -11.20 -8.16 7.69
N LEU A 73 -12.04 -9.04 8.25
CA LEU A 73 -11.73 -10.46 8.36
C LEU A 73 -11.63 -11.12 6.98
N HIS A 74 -12.54 -10.82 6.06
CA HIS A 74 -12.48 -11.35 4.69
C HIS A 74 -11.25 -10.85 3.92
N PHE A 75 -10.92 -9.57 4.06
CA PHE A 75 -9.71 -8.98 3.47
C PHE A 75 -8.44 -9.67 3.98
N LEU A 76 -8.34 -9.90 5.29
CA LEU A 76 -7.21 -10.60 5.89
C LEU A 76 -7.14 -12.05 5.42
N ALA A 77 -8.26 -12.79 5.41
CA ALA A 77 -8.30 -14.17 4.93
C ALA A 77 -7.82 -14.27 3.47
N SER A 78 -8.36 -13.41 2.60
CA SER A 78 -7.97 -13.35 1.18
C SER A 78 -6.49 -13.02 0.96
N LEU A 79 -5.92 -12.19 1.83
CA LEU A 79 -4.51 -11.82 1.72
C LEU A 79 -3.59 -12.94 2.17
N LEU A 80 -3.92 -13.57 3.29
CA LEU A 80 -3.16 -14.67 3.88
C LEU A 80 -3.25 -15.94 3.01
N GLU A 81 -4.34 -16.11 2.28
CA GLU A 81 -4.48 -17.13 1.23
C GLU A 81 -3.39 -17.05 0.16
N LEU A 82 -2.90 -15.85 -0.14
CA LEU A 82 -1.97 -15.59 -1.22
C LEU A 82 -0.51 -15.48 -0.77
N THR A 83 -0.22 -15.47 0.54
CA THR A 83 1.13 -15.25 1.05
C THR A 83 1.84 -16.51 1.53
N ASP A 84 1.22 -17.70 1.49
CA ASP A 84 1.75 -18.98 2.03
C ASP A 84 2.25 -18.91 3.50
N GLU A 85 2.02 -17.79 4.18
CA GLU A 85 2.47 -17.52 5.54
C GLU A 85 1.47 -18.10 6.54
N VAL A 86 1.99 -18.69 7.61
CA VAL A 86 1.17 -19.15 8.73
C VAL A 86 0.40 -17.96 9.31
N VAL A 87 -0.92 -18.09 9.37
CA VAL A 87 -1.82 -17.05 9.85
C VAL A 87 -1.56 -16.76 11.32
N SER A 88 -0.78 -15.72 11.57
CA SER A 88 -0.58 -15.17 12.91
C SER A 88 -0.44 -13.66 12.79
N PRO A 89 -1.14 -12.89 13.65
CA PRO A 89 -0.83 -11.48 13.77
C PRO A 89 0.63 -11.33 14.20
N HIS A 90 1.28 -10.30 13.67
CA HIS A 90 2.65 -9.95 14.03
C HIS A 90 2.72 -9.36 15.43
N SER A 91 1.68 -8.64 15.85
CA SER A 91 1.52 -8.24 17.24
C SER A 91 0.06 -8.04 17.61
N ILE A 92 -0.25 -8.33 18.87
CA ILE A 92 -1.52 -8.01 19.52
C ILE A 92 -1.18 -7.20 20.76
N SER A 93 -1.87 -6.07 20.94
CA SER A 93 -1.60 -5.18 22.07
C SER A 93 -2.88 -4.59 22.63
N TYR A 94 -2.97 -4.56 23.96
CA TYR A 94 -4.03 -3.85 24.67
C TYR A 94 -3.62 -2.39 24.82
N THR A 95 -4.19 -1.52 24.01
CA THR A 95 -3.81 -0.11 23.97
C THR A 95 -5.02 0.79 24.21
N CYS A 96 -4.75 1.95 24.80
CA CYS A 96 -5.78 2.91 25.12
C CYS A 96 -6.02 3.77 23.87
N HIS A 97 -7.16 3.57 23.21
CA HIS A 97 -7.56 4.40 22.08
C HIS A 97 -8.06 5.74 22.59
N ARG A 98 -7.38 6.82 22.18
CA ARG A 98 -7.76 8.19 22.54
C ARG A 98 -8.81 8.68 21.55
N ALA A 99 -10.09 8.51 21.90
CA ALA A 99 -11.19 9.22 21.26
C ALA A 99 -11.74 10.22 22.29
N VAL A 100 -11.40 11.51 22.13
CA VAL A 100 -11.83 12.55 23.09
C VAL A 100 -13.36 12.48 23.26
N PRO A 101 -13.93 12.42 24.50
CA PRO A 101 -13.29 12.65 25.80
C PRO A 101 -12.87 11.38 26.60
N TYR A 102 -12.93 10.17 26.01
CA TYR A 102 -12.68 8.91 26.73
C TYR A 102 -11.46 8.14 26.20
N CYS A 103 -10.70 7.52 27.11
CA CYS A 103 -9.67 6.54 26.75
C CYS A 103 -10.28 5.14 26.85
N VAL A 104 -10.62 4.55 25.71
CA VAL A 104 -11.19 3.21 25.68
C VAL A 104 -10.05 2.22 25.51
N ARG A 105 -9.90 1.31 26.47
CA ARG A 105 -8.95 0.20 26.31
C ARG A 105 -9.47 -0.73 25.23
N ALA A 106 -8.65 -0.94 24.21
CA ALA A 106 -9.00 -1.71 23.03
C ALA A 106 -7.84 -2.61 22.59
N ILE A 107 -8.17 -3.76 22.02
CA ILE A 107 -7.28 -4.72 21.39
C ILE A 107 -6.93 -4.19 20.00
N ARG A 108 -5.65 -3.84 19.84
CA ARG A 108 -5.05 -3.49 18.56
C ARG A 108 -4.30 -4.70 18.03
N VAL A 109 -4.71 -5.17 16.85
CA VAL A 109 -4.08 -6.26 16.11
C VAL A 109 -3.30 -5.68 14.94
N ASN A 110 -2.10 -6.20 14.67
CA ASN A 110 -1.23 -5.77 13.58
C ASN A 110 -0.76 -6.97 12.75
N TYR A 111 -0.99 -6.93 11.45
CA TYR A 111 -0.46 -7.85 10.44
C TYR A 111 0.52 -7.09 9.54
N ARG A 112 1.61 -7.72 9.15
CA ARG A 112 2.56 -7.20 8.17
C ARG A 112 2.51 -8.05 6.92
N VAL A 113 2.65 -7.38 5.79
CA VAL A 113 2.53 -7.98 4.47
C VAL A 113 3.75 -7.54 3.69
N HIS A 114 4.48 -8.53 3.18
CA HIS A 114 5.73 -8.34 2.46
C HIS A 114 5.60 -8.52 0.94
N SER A 115 4.42 -8.91 0.45
CA SER A 115 4.15 -9.15 -0.98
C SER A 115 3.23 -8.08 -1.56
N LEU A 116 3.77 -7.20 -2.43
CA LEU A 116 2.96 -6.25 -3.21
C LEU A 116 1.98 -7.00 -4.13
N THR A 117 2.39 -8.15 -4.67
CA THR A 117 1.58 -8.95 -5.58
C THR A 117 0.34 -9.48 -4.88
N ALA A 118 0.48 -10.06 -3.68
CA ALA A 118 -0.65 -10.55 -2.89
C ALA A 118 -1.60 -9.39 -2.54
N LEU A 119 -1.06 -8.27 -2.05
CA LEU A 119 -1.86 -7.10 -1.72
C LEU A 119 -2.65 -6.57 -2.93
N LYS A 120 -1.98 -6.48 -4.08
CA LYS A 120 -2.60 -6.03 -5.34
C LYS A 120 -3.72 -6.97 -5.75
N ASN A 121 -3.50 -8.28 -5.72
CA ASN A 121 -4.48 -9.28 -6.10
C ASN A 121 -5.77 -9.15 -5.26
N VAL A 122 -5.65 -8.94 -3.95
CA VAL A 122 -6.82 -8.74 -3.06
C VAL A 122 -7.52 -7.41 -3.35
N LEU A 123 -6.76 -6.32 -3.47
CA LEU A 123 -7.33 -4.98 -3.67
C LEU A 123 -8.02 -4.82 -5.04
N GLU A 124 -7.57 -5.53 -6.07
CA GLU A 124 -8.10 -5.43 -7.43
C GLU A 124 -9.28 -6.38 -7.72
N VAL A 125 -9.73 -7.19 -6.75
CA VAL A 125 -10.93 -8.05 -6.91
C VAL A 125 -12.18 -7.23 -7.28
N GLN A 126 -12.29 -6.00 -6.79
CA GLN A 126 -13.44 -5.12 -7.07
C GLN A 126 -13.55 -4.62 -8.52
N GLN A 127 -12.50 -4.70 -9.34
CA GLN A 127 -12.45 -4.32 -10.77
C GLN A 127 -12.84 -2.87 -11.16
N LYS A 128 -13.32 -2.02 -10.24
CA LYS A 128 -13.70 -0.61 -10.47
C LYS A 128 -12.48 0.31 -10.58
N VAL A 129 -11.51 0.14 -9.70
CA VAL A 129 -10.32 1.01 -9.60
C VAL A 129 -9.05 0.18 -9.65
N LYS A 130 -8.11 0.56 -10.52
CA LYS A 130 -6.82 -0.13 -10.66
C LYS A 130 -5.79 0.43 -9.68
N LEU A 131 -5.04 -0.43 -9.02
CA LEU A 131 -3.92 -0.01 -8.18
C LEU A 131 -2.76 0.43 -9.05
N SER A 132 -2.26 1.65 -8.84
CA SER A 132 -1.13 2.21 -9.57
C SER A 132 0.11 2.27 -8.67
N PRO A 133 0.82 1.15 -8.44
CA PRO A 133 1.89 1.09 -7.45
C PRO A 133 3.12 1.93 -7.82
N LYS A 134 3.21 2.42 -9.06
CA LYS A 134 4.29 3.29 -9.52
C LYS A 134 3.68 4.36 -10.40
N VAL A 135 4.03 5.60 -10.12
CA VAL A 135 3.57 6.77 -10.88
C VAL A 135 4.74 7.72 -11.07
N ALA A 136 4.78 8.33 -12.25
CA ALA A 136 5.77 9.31 -12.64
C ALA A 136 5.05 10.62 -12.93
N PHE A 137 5.69 11.73 -12.58
CA PHE A 137 5.13 13.06 -12.75
C PHE A 137 6.10 13.96 -13.50
N CYS A 138 5.53 14.78 -14.38
CA CYS A 138 6.13 16.02 -14.81
C CYS A 138 5.38 17.16 -14.11
N HIS A 139 6.06 17.87 -13.22
CA HIS A 139 5.44 18.85 -12.32
C HIS A 139 4.30 18.23 -11.49
N TYR A 140 3.05 18.50 -11.86
CA TYR A 140 1.84 17.98 -11.21
C TYR A 140 1.04 17.04 -12.12
N GLU A 141 1.48 16.84 -13.36
CA GLU A 141 0.81 15.99 -14.32
C GLU A 141 1.41 14.59 -14.27
N GLN A 142 0.54 13.59 -14.12
CA GLN A 142 0.94 12.20 -14.20
C GLN A 142 1.30 11.89 -15.66
N VAL A 143 2.48 11.34 -15.85
CA VAL A 143 2.99 10.92 -17.16
C VAL A 143 3.30 9.43 -17.13
N GLU A 144 3.20 8.78 -18.29
CA GLU A 144 3.63 7.39 -18.40
C GLU A 144 5.14 7.30 -18.21
N ASP A 145 5.59 6.41 -17.31
CA ASP A 145 7.01 6.19 -17.11
C ASP A 145 7.58 5.37 -18.26
N MET A 146 7.92 6.07 -19.35
CA MET A 146 8.57 5.52 -20.54
C MET A 146 9.93 4.87 -20.23
N THR A 147 10.52 5.07 -19.03
CA THR A 147 11.77 4.38 -18.67
C THR A 147 11.59 2.89 -18.36
N SER A 148 10.34 2.43 -18.29
CA SER A 148 9.99 1.00 -18.26
C SER A 148 10.21 0.30 -19.60
N TYR A 149 10.59 1.03 -20.67
CA TYR A 149 11.17 0.46 -21.90
C TYR A 149 12.56 -0.16 -21.66
N SER A 150 12.74 -0.92 -20.57
CA SER A 150 13.89 -1.81 -20.39
C SER A 150 13.79 -3.08 -21.26
N GLY A 151 12.75 -3.20 -22.09
CA GLY A 151 12.64 -4.19 -23.16
C GLY A 151 13.29 -3.76 -24.48
N SER A 152 13.55 -2.47 -24.68
CA SER A 152 14.40 -2.00 -25.79
C SER A 152 15.80 -1.77 -25.24
N THR A 153 16.69 -2.69 -25.56
CA THR A 153 18.13 -2.69 -25.28
C THR A 153 18.80 -1.54 -26.02
N PHE A 154 18.46 -0.29 -25.69
CA PHE A 154 19.20 0.84 -26.22
C PHE A 154 20.63 0.74 -25.71
N SER A 155 21.55 0.56 -26.64
CA SER A 155 22.98 0.55 -26.38
C SER A 155 23.36 1.82 -25.63
N MET A 156 24.37 1.75 -24.76
CA MET A 156 24.86 2.92 -24.04
C MET A 156 25.21 4.08 -24.99
N LYS A 157 25.64 3.75 -26.22
CA LYS A 157 25.84 4.72 -27.30
C LYS A 157 24.55 5.41 -27.73
N GLU A 158 23.43 4.70 -27.88
CA GLU A 158 22.15 5.28 -28.31
C GLU A 158 21.56 6.20 -27.23
N LYS A 159 21.74 5.84 -25.96
CA LYS A 159 21.40 6.72 -24.83
C LYS A 159 22.19 8.03 -24.86
N ILE A 160 23.50 7.95 -25.15
CA ILE A 160 24.39 9.12 -25.29
C ILE A 160 24.02 9.93 -26.54
N THR A 161 23.74 9.29 -27.67
CA THR A 161 23.37 9.98 -28.92
C THR A 161 22.04 10.72 -28.77
N ARG A 162 21.05 10.12 -28.09
CA ARG A 162 19.76 10.77 -27.83
C ARG A 162 19.90 11.94 -26.85
N ALA A 163 20.71 11.77 -25.80
CA ALA A 163 21.03 12.86 -24.87
C ALA A 163 21.75 14.02 -25.58
N LYS A 164 22.68 13.73 -26.51
CA LYS A 164 23.34 14.73 -27.35
C LYS A 164 22.36 15.39 -28.32
N ALA A 165 21.51 14.63 -28.99
CA ALA A 165 20.50 15.16 -29.92
C ALA A 165 19.57 16.14 -29.20
N ASN A 166 19.07 15.78 -28.01
CA ASN A 166 18.22 16.64 -27.18
C ASN A 166 18.96 17.88 -26.65
N ALA A 167 20.27 17.79 -26.44
CA ALA A 167 21.10 18.94 -26.05
C ALA A 167 21.43 19.88 -27.23
N THR A 168 21.35 19.39 -28.47
CA THR A 168 21.74 20.15 -29.67
C THR A 168 20.51 20.70 -30.43
N SER A 169 19.31 20.16 -30.20
CA SER A 169 18.07 20.64 -30.84
C SER A 169 17.60 21.96 -30.21
N LEU A 170 18.19 23.07 -30.65
CA LEU A 170 17.65 24.43 -30.49
C LEU A 170 16.48 24.71 -31.47
N ALA A 171 16.09 23.74 -32.30
CA ALA A 171 15.03 23.85 -33.28
C ALA A 171 14.00 22.74 -33.06
N TYR A 172 12.72 23.12 -32.97
CA TYR A 172 11.50 22.36 -32.65
C TYR A 172 11.06 22.40 -31.17
N PRO A 173 10.24 23.41 -30.79
CA PRO A 173 9.58 23.48 -29.47
C PRO A 173 8.51 22.39 -29.24
N GLU A 174 8.12 21.62 -30.26
CA GLU A 174 6.93 20.75 -30.20
C GLU A 174 7.20 19.34 -29.65
N GLN A 175 8.46 18.94 -29.43
CA GLN A 175 8.81 17.57 -28.99
C GLN A 175 9.92 17.50 -27.92
N ILE A 176 10.10 18.55 -27.12
CA ILE A 176 10.90 18.40 -25.91
C ILE A 176 10.03 17.64 -24.90
N GLU A 177 10.20 16.32 -24.84
CA GLU A 177 9.66 15.50 -23.75
C GLU A 177 10.07 16.17 -22.43
N GLN A 178 9.09 16.75 -21.73
CA GLN A 178 9.39 17.50 -20.52
C GLN A 178 10.06 16.55 -19.52
N PRO A 179 11.16 16.98 -18.87
CA PRO A 179 11.90 16.11 -17.99
C PRO A 179 11.03 15.71 -16.81
N LEU A 180 10.97 14.39 -16.54
CA LEU A 180 10.35 13.84 -15.34
C LEU A 180 10.85 14.60 -14.11
N THR A 181 9.93 15.09 -13.27
CA THR A 181 10.28 15.83 -12.06
C THR A 181 10.31 14.92 -10.84
N SER A 182 9.45 13.90 -10.79
CA SER A 182 9.44 12.96 -9.69
C SER A 182 8.89 11.59 -10.05
N ARG A 183 9.36 10.58 -9.32
CA ARG A 183 8.81 9.22 -9.29
C ARG A 183 8.39 8.88 -7.88
N ILE A 184 7.22 8.26 -7.77
CA ILE A 184 6.68 7.77 -6.50
C ILE A 184 6.29 6.32 -6.71
N ALA A 185 6.62 5.49 -5.74
CA ALA A 185 6.30 4.08 -5.77
C ALA A 185 5.74 3.63 -4.42
N LEU A 186 4.79 2.72 -4.44
CA LEU A 186 4.44 1.85 -3.32
C LEU A 186 5.46 0.71 -3.29
N VAL A 187 6.29 0.68 -2.26
CA VAL A 187 7.31 -0.37 -2.10
C VAL A 187 6.87 -1.29 -0.98
N VAL A 188 6.67 -2.57 -1.33
CA VAL A 188 6.34 -3.64 -0.40
C VAL A 188 7.40 -4.73 -0.51
N SER A 189 8.19 -4.93 0.54
CA SER A 189 9.22 -5.97 0.65
C SER A 189 9.53 -6.26 2.11
N GLU A 190 10.27 -7.33 2.36
CA GLU A 190 11.04 -7.44 3.61
C GLU A 190 12.02 -6.25 3.65
N GLY A 191 11.97 -5.48 4.74
CA GLY A 191 12.83 -4.31 4.88
C GLY A 191 14.24 -4.72 5.32
N GLU A 192 15.28 -4.07 4.78
CA GLU A 192 16.63 -4.16 5.33
C GLU A 192 16.86 -3.03 6.36
N GLY A 193 17.17 -3.39 7.60
CA GLY A 193 17.52 -2.44 8.66
C GLY A 193 16.33 -1.60 9.17
N ARG A 194 16.50 -0.27 9.27
CA ARG A 194 15.50 0.66 9.85
C ARG A 194 14.41 1.12 8.86
N SER A 195 14.48 0.70 7.60
CA SER A 195 13.53 1.13 6.58
C SER A 195 12.37 0.14 6.51
N MET A 196 11.24 0.47 7.14
CA MET A 196 10.00 -0.31 6.99
C MET A 196 9.54 -0.24 5.53
N ARG A 197 9.63 -1.37 4.82
CA ARG A 197 9.09 -1.56 3.47
C ARG A 197 7.91 -2.54 3.49
N GLU A 198 7.37 -2.86 4.65
CA GLU A 198 6.19 -3.70 4.79
C GLU A 198 4.91 -2.86 4.72
N VAL A 199 3.80 -3.52 4.37
CA VAL A 199 2.46 -2.96 4.54
C VAL A 199 1.90 -3.46 5.87
N GLU A 200 1.59 -2.56 6.78
CA GLU A 200 0.94 -2.90 8.05
C GLU A 200 -0.58 -2.77 7.91
N ILE A 201 -1.30 -3.85 8.20
CA ILE A 201 -2.74 -3.88 8.36
C ILE A 201 -3.01 -3.91 9.86
N ILE A 202 -3.61 -2.83 10.36
CA ILE A 202 -3.90 -2.65 11.77
C ILE A 202 -5.41 -2.50 11.92
N TYR A 203 -6.00 -3.25 12.85
CA TYR A 203 -7.39 -3.02 13.23
C TYR A 203 -7.60 -3.08 14.73
N TRP A 204 -8.66 -2.41 15.18
CA TRP A 204 -9.08 -2.36 16.58
C TRP A 204 -10.35 -3.19 16.73
N ALA A 205 -10.18 -4.41 17.23
CA ALA A 205 -11.21 -5.45 17.18
C ALA A 205 -12.41 -5.19 18.11
N ASP A 206 -12.21 -4.37 19.13
CA ASP A 206 -13.15 -4.24 20.24
C ASP A 206 -13.50 -2.78 20.56
N LEU A 207 -13.13 -1.86 19.65
CA LEU A 207 -13.40 -0.43 19.80
C LEU A 207 -14.89 -0.11 19.61
N TYR A 208 -15.57 -0.78 18.68
CA TYR A 208 -17.01 -0.61 18.42
C TYR A 208 -17.78 -1.93 18.54
N LYS A 209 -17.68 -2.58 19.72
CA LYS A 209 -18.35 -3.86 20.00
C LYS A 209 -19.85 -3.86 19.68
N THR A 210 -20.54 -2.76 20.00
CA THR A 210 -21.99 -2.66 19.84
C THR A 210 -22.41 -2.68 18.37
N THR A 211 -21.61 -2.11 17.47
CA THR A 211 -21.94 -2.01 16.04
C THR A 211 -21.33 -3.13 15.19
N LYS A 212 -20.52 -4.02 15.80
CA LYS A 212 -19.73 -5.04 15.08
C LYS A 212 -18.87 -4.44 13.97
N SER A 213 -18.25 -3.30 14.29
CA SER A 213 -17.34 -2.60 13.39
C SER A 213 -15.96 -2.48 14.01
N PHE A 214 -14.94 -2.47 13.15
CA PHE A 214 -13.56 -2.22 13.53
C PHE A 214 -13.11 -0.86 13.03
N LYS A 215 -12.18 -0.26 13.76
CA LYS A 215 -11.33 0.78 13.16
C LYS A 215 -10.24 0.09 12.36
N PHE A 216 -10.14 0.38 11.06
CA PHE A 216 -9.14 -0.16 10.15
C PHE A 216 -8.07 0.89 9.83
N GLN A 217 -6.83 0.45 9.73
CA GLN A 217 -5.70 1.26 9.32
C GLN A 217 -4.79 0.46 8.38
N LEU A 218 -4.44 1.06 7.26
CA LEU A 218 -3.42 0.56 6.35
C LEU A 218 -2.23 1.52 6.40
N ARG A 219 -1.04 1.00 6.74
CA ARG A 219 0.19 1.80 6.72
C ARG A 219 1.16 1.21 5.73
N PHE A 220 1.80 2.10 4.98
CA PHE A 220 2.75 1.71 3.94
C PHE A 220 3.76 2.83 3.72
N PHE A 221 4.86 2.50 3.05
CA PHE A 221 5.91 3.45 2.74
C PHE A 221 5.91 3.82 1.25
N CYS A 222 5.91 5.12 0.97
CA CYS A 222 5.99 5.65 -0.39
C CYS A 222 7.30 6.43 -0.57
N PRO A 223 8.38 5.80 -1.05
CA PRO A 223 9.57 6.55 -1.45
C PRO A 223 9.23 7.52 -2.58
N LYS A 224 9.85 8.69 -2.50
CA LYS A 224 9.78 9.71 -3.53
C LYS A 224 11.16 10.06 -4.01
N ILE A 225 11.39 9.82 -5.28
CA ILE A 225 12.63 10.16 -5.96
C ILE A 225 12.35 11.41 -6.77
N ARG A 226 12.91 12.55 -6.34
CA ARG A 226 12.90 13.75 -7.17
C ARG A 226 14.01 13.61 -8.19
N ALA A 227 13.69 13.84 -9.46
CA ALA A 227 14.72 14.04 -10.46
C ALA A 227 15.30 15.42 -10.16
N THR A 228 16.40 15.46 -9.42
CA THR A 228 17.23 16.65 -9.38
C THR A 228 17.70 16.83 -10.81
N ILE A 229 17.20 17.85 -11.50
CA ILE A 229 17.79 18.27 -12.76
C ILE A 229 19.25 18.55 -12.42
N MET A 230 20.17 17.65 -12.81
CA MET A 230 21.58 18.01 -12.90
C MET A 230 21.69 19.00 -14.06
N LEU A 231 21.23 20.23 -13.82
CA LEU A 231 21.57 21.37 -14.65
C LEU A 231 23.08 21.59 -14.43
N PHE A 232 23.86 21.24 -15.45
CA PHE A 232 25.05 21.97 -15.86
C PHE A 232 26.10 22.28 -14.76
N ILE A 233 26.94 21.30 -14.41
CA ILE A 233 28.35 21.55 -14.03
C ILE A 233 29.27 20.68 -14.88
N ILE A 234 29.04 20.66 -16.20
CA ILE A 234 30.05 20.18 -17.16
C ILE A 234 30.44 21.28 -18.16
N TYR A 235 29.78 22.45 -18.13
CA TYR A 235 30.11 23.60 -18.99
C TYR A 235 31.09 24.61 -18.40
N TYR A 236 31.78 24.30 -17.29
CA TYR A 236 32.78 25.20 -16.68
C TYR A 236 34.19 24.61 -16.56
N ILE A 237 34.49 23.54 -17.31
CA ILE A 237 35.85 23.02 -17.47
C ILE A 237 36.09 22.71 -18.96
N GLN A 238 36.14 23.76 -19.78
CA GLN A 238 36.93 23.82 -21.02
C GLN A 238 37.44 25.26 -21.15
#